data_AF-A0AAN6JT43-F1
#
_entry.id   AF-A0AAN6JT43-F1
#
_cell.length_a   1.000
_cell.length_b   1.000
_cell.length_c   1.000
_cell.angle_alpha   90.00
_cell.angle_beta   90.00
_cell.angle_gamma   90.00
#
_symmetry.space_group_name_H-M   'P 1'
#
loop_
_entity.id
_entity.type
_entity.pdbx_description
1 polymer ?
#
loop_
_entity_poly.entity_id
_entity_poly.type
_entity_poly.pdbx_seq_one_letter_code
_entity_poly.pdbx_strand_id
1 'polypeptide(L)'
;MANSTAKDSTGADGLRQRSAAPAAAPGSDAPTQPLSHAHAHTAGLTSPNAGGAMGLTAPPNGLSDGEKHHVASGSSSAGLSLQDKKAIALLVVLYLLQGVPVGLAFGTMPYLLKSRVSYSDVGTFAFSTWPYSLKLLWSPIVDSLFVESLTVPILGTKISMGRRKSWIVPFQLIIGLMMYYLGSNVDQLLLTDHPDVNLITLLFFLLVLFAATQDIAVDGWALTLLSQESVGYASTAQTFGLNTGYFLSFTVFLAFNSVEFSNKYFRSEPLDYPLVSLGGYMKFWAFGFLIVTTWLTFFKKEDPDNESDDMGVKGVYDIMWKIMKLKHVRSFIIVHLVSKIGFQANEAVTGLKLVEKGFGKEDFALTVLVDFPFQLLFGYLAARWSQGSNALRPWIWAFFGRLAFAVISMAMVAYVPASPIPLSYFALIILITVASGFAQTVQFVGITAFHTQIADPVIGGTYMTLLNTVSNMGGTWPRSFVLKAVDLLTVATCEAPSSLKGTIPADFFNVPASQRECVTDAGKALCDSAGGQCVTERDGYYATSSVCVGIGFILLVGYIIPVCRRLQALPVKEWRVATGAAAAAGAIAAKEGKAN
;
A
#
# COMPACT_ATOMS: atom_id res chain seq x y z
N MET A 1 -41.53 27.22 39.14
CA MET A 1 -41.72 28.10 40.31
C MET A 1 -40.48 27.98 41.19
N ALA A 2 -39.82 29.12 41.43
CA ALA A 2 -38.98 29.55 42.57
C ALA A 2 -38.33 28.44 43.43
N ASN A 3 -37.01 28.36 43.63
CA ASN A 3 -36.05 29.26 44.31
C ASN A 3 -35.23 28.31 45.22
N SER A 4 -33.98 28.52 45.65
CA SER A 4 -33.00 29.59 45.60
C SER A 4 -31.79 29.11 46.41
N THR A 5 -30.56 29.43 45.95
CA THR A 5 -29.36 29.89 46.72
C THR A 5 -28.75 29.05 47.86
N ALA A 6 -27.45 29.13 48.21
CA ALA A 6 -26.21 29.62 47.61
C ALA A 6 -25.08 29.47 48.68
N LYS A 7 -23.82 29.56 48.20
CA LYS A 7 -22.60 30.11 48.82
C LYS A 7 -21.57 29.22 49.57
N ASP A 8 -20.41 29.15 48.90
CA ASP A 8 -19.05 29.58 49.30
C ASP A 8 -18.27 28.83 50.41
N SER A 9 -17.12 28.24 50.07
CA SER A 9 -15.80 28.91 50.18
C SER A 9 -14.56 27.96 50.10
N THR A 10 -13.58 28.36 49.27
CA THR A 10 -12.10 28.35 49.43
C THR A 10 -11.25 27.07 49.68
N GLY A 11 -10.14 26.98 48.92
CA GLY A 11 -8.84 26.39 49.32
C GLY A 11 -8.46 25.09 48.59
N ALA A 12 -7.70 25.11 47.49
CA ALA A 12 -6.23 25.15 47.39
C ALA A 12 -5.52 23.81 47.69
N ASP A 13 -4.85 23.28 46.64
CA ASP A 13 -3.60 22.52 46.56
C ASP A 13 -3.25 21.41 47.57
N GLY A 14 -2.81 20.24 47.05
CA GLY A 14 -2.05 19.29 47.87
C GLY A 14 -1.84 17.88 47.32
N LEU A 15 -0.84 17.76 46.45
CA LEU A 15 -0.11 16.56 46.01
C LEU A 15 0.12 15.41 47.05
N ARG A 16 0.23 14.21 46.47
CA ARG A 16 1.24 13.12 46.71
C ARG A 16 1.09 12.12 47.87
N GLN A 17 0.79 10.89 47.44
CA GLN A 17 1.63 9.66 47.45
C GLN A 17 2.15 9.00 48.76
N ARG A 18 2.16 7.65 48.66
CA ARG A 18 2.93 6.58 49.35
C ARG A 18 2.34 6.08 50.68
N SER A 19 2.39 4.80 51.04
CA SER A 19 3.19 3.64 50.61
C SER A 19 2.67 2.34 51.25
N ALA A 20 2.96 1.19 50.66
CA ALA A 20 3.09 -0.08 51.38
C ALA A 20 4.34 -0.83 50.87
N ALA A 21 5.21 -1.23 51.81
CA ALA A 21 6.29 -2.21 51.65
C ALA A 21 5.89 -3.49 52.42
N PRO A 22 6.61 -4.63 52.28
CA PRO A 22 7.77 -4.82 53.17
C PRO A 22 8.96 -5.70 52.67
N ALA A 23 10.11 -5.38 53.26
CA ALA A 23 11.17 -6.21 53.88
C ALA A 23 12.07 -7.21 53.11
N ALA A 24 13.34 -7.22 53.55
CA ALA A 24 14.57 -7.75 52.95
C ALA A 24 15.16 -8.99 53.66
N ALA A 25 16.19 -9.62 53.05
CA ALA A 25 17.32 -10.31 53.72
C ALA A 25 18.50 -10.55 52.73
N PRO A 26 19.77 -10.80 53.17
CA PRO A 26 20.95 -10.07 52.64
C PRO A 26 22.17 -10.89 52.16
N GLY A 27 23.05 -10.24 51.36
CA GLY A 27 24.52 -10.13 51.56
C GLY A 27 25.51 -11.19 51.03
N SER A 28 26.44 -10.78 50.14
CA SER A 28 27.92 -11.03 50.23
C SER A 28 28.76 -10.34 49.13
N ASP A 29 29.71 -9.52 49.58
CA ASP A 29 31.07 -9.09 49.12
C ASP A 29 31.63 -9.63 47.77
N ALA A 30 32.50 -8.99 46.95
CA ALA A 30 33.24 -7.70 46.83
C ALA A 30 34.04 -7.78 45.47
N PRO A 31 35.15 -7.04 45.21
CA PRO A 31 35.28 -5.64 44.77
C PRO A 31 36.01 -5.46 43.39
N THR A 32 36.15 -4.22 42.90
CA THR A 32 37.34 -3.59 42.24
C THR A 32 37.07 -2.66 41.03
N GLN A 33 37.23 -1.36 41.33
CA GLN A 33 37.90 -0.24 40.65
C GLN A 33 37.77 0.13 39.14
N PRO A 34 37.85 1.45 38.83
CA PRO A 34 37.84 2.04 37.48
C PRO A 34 39.25 2.39 36.97
N LEU A 35 39.43 2.63 35.65
CA LEU A 35 40.23 3.72 35.04
C LEU A 35 40.51 3.52 33.53
N SER A 36 40.07 4.54 32.77
CA SER A 36 40.72 5.31 31.70
C SER A 36 41.80 4.77 30.73
N HIS A 37 41.67 5.29 29.49
CA HIS A 37 42.68 5.74 28.52
C HIS A 37 43.54 4.74 27.68
N ALA A 38 43.25 4.79 26.37
CA ALA A 38 44.15 5.25 25.28
C ALA A 38 44.71 4.25 24.24
N HIS A 39 44.67 4.76 23.01
CA HIS A 39 45.49 4.50 21.80
C HIS A 39 45.21 3.32 20.86
N ALA A 40 44.56 3.69 19.75
CA ALA A 40 45.10 3.66 18.38
C ALA A 40 45.69 2.35 17.85
N HIS A 41 44.95 1.70 16.95
CA HIS A 41 45.51 1.09 15.76
C HIS A 41 44.59 1.33 14.55
N THR A 42 45.13 2.09 13.60
CA THR A 42 44.67 2.33 12.24
C THR A 42 44.93 1.09 11.39
N ALA A 43 43.90 0.56 10.72
CA ALA A 43 44.03 -0.21 9.48
C ALA A 43 42.71 -0.09 8.70
N GLY A 44 42.81 0.40 7.47
CA GLY A 44 41.70 0.89 6.67
C GLY A 44 40.70 -0.18 6.20
N LEU A 45 39.43 0.21 6.21
CA LEU A 45 38.40 -0.38 5.36
C LEU A 45 37.70 0.75 4.62
N THR A 46 38.01 0.79 3.33
CA THR A 46 37.42 1.64 2.30
C THR A 46 35.92 1.38 2.19
N SER A 47 35.16 2.47 2.21
CA SER A 47 33.73 2.55 1.87
C SER A 47 33.42 1.88 0.53
N PRO A 48 32.43 0.98 0.41
CA PRO A 48 31.87 0.62 -0.88
C PRO A 48 30.68 1.52 -1.20
N ASN A 49 30.89 2.33 -2.23
CA ASN A 49 29.95 3.15 -3.00
C ASN A 49 28.47 2.73 -2.95
N ALA A 50 27.65 3.67 -2.48
CA ALA A 50 26.28 3.86 -2.96
C ALA A 50 26.35 4.41 -4.40
N GLY A 51 26.05 3.57 -5.39
CA GLY A 51 26.13 3.95 -6.80
C GLY A 51 25.90 2.77 -7.74
N GLY A 52 24.66 2.32 -7.82
CA GLY A 52 24.22 1.27 -8.73
C GLY A 52 22.92 1.67 -9.42
N ALA A 53 23.00 2.72 -10.23
CA ALA A 53 21.95 3.19 -11.10
C ALA A 53 21.41 2.04 -11.98
N MET A 54 20.08 1.89 -12.01
CA MET A 54 19.35 1.10 -12.99
C MET A 54 19.55 1.70 -14.38
N GLY A 55 20.61 1.27 -15.07
CA GLY A 55 20.82 1.50 -16.50
C GLY A 55 20.08 0.46 -17.32
N LEU A 56 18.99 0.87 -17.96
CA LEU A 56 18.29 0.09 -18.99
C LEU A 56 19.12 0.15 -20.28
N THR A 57 19.68 -0.97 -20.71
CA THR A 57 20.37 -1.09 -22.00
C THR A 57 19.36 -1.14 -23.15
N ALA A 58 19.54 -0.27 -24.13
CA ALA A 58 18.79 -0.23 -25.40
C ALA A 58 18.87 -1.56 -26.19
N PRO A 59 17.88 -1.87 -27.06
CA PRO A 59 17.90 -3.09 -27.87
C PRO A 59 18.91 -2.99 -29.03
N PRO A 60 19.42 -4.12 -29.57
CA PRO A 60 20.33 -4.10 -30.70
C PRO A 60 19.58 -3.86 -32.01
N ASN A 61 19.90 -2.77 -32.71
CA ASN A 61 19.52 -2.56 -34.10
C ASN A 61 20.58 -3.18 -35.02
N GLY A 62 20.15 -3.99 -35.98
CA GLY A 62 20.96 -4.42 -37.12
C GLY A 62 20.45 -3.76 -38.41
N LEU A 63 21.40 -3.09 -39.10
CA LEU A 63 21.55 -2.84 -40.56
C LEU A 63 20.44 -2.07 -41.29
N SER A 64 20.63 -1.12 -42.21
CA SER A 64 21.65 -0.21 -42.80
C SER A 64 20.79 0.87 -43.53
N ASP A 65 21.09 2.17 -43.66
CA ASP A 65 22.13 2.82 -44.46
C ASP A 65 22.11 4.35 -44.23
N GLY A 66 23.31 4.92 -44.25
CA GLY A 66 23.74 6.29 -44.62
C GLY A 66 22.84 7.53 -44.42
N GLU A 67 23.14 8.32 -43.37
CA GLU A 67 23.36 9.77 -43.53
C GLU A 67 24.22 10.33 -42.38
N LYS A 68 25.24 11.11 -42.74
CA LYS A 68 26.29 11.60 -41.84
C LYS A 68 25.82 12.81 -41.03
N HIS A 69 25.71 12.68 -39.72
CA HIS A 69 25.77 13.82 -38.79
C HIS A 69 26.89 13.61 -37.77
N HIS A 70 27.73 14.64 -37.63
CA HIS A 70 28.85 14.71 -36.70
C HIS A 70 28.41 14.42 -35.26
N VAL A 71 28.78 13.25 -34.72
CA VAL A 71 28.73 12.97 -33.28
C VAL A 71 30.15 13.10 -32.75
N ALA A 72 30.37 14.14 -31.95
CA ALA A 72 31.57 14.27 -31.14
C ALA A 72 31.62 13.11 -30.13
N SER A 73 32.66 12.31 -30.23
CA SER A 73 33.01 11.28 -29.27
C SER A 73 33.39 11.91 -27.94
N GLY A 74 32.67 11.57 -26.86
CA GLY A 74 33.02 11.94 -25.50
C GLY A 74 32.48 10.92 -24.51
N SER A 75 33.24 9.86 -24.26
CA SER A 75 33.00 8.96 -23.14
C SER A 75 33.25 9.72 -21.83
N SER A 76 32.20 9.96 -21.05
CA SER A 76 32.33 10.11 -19.61
C SER A 76 31.07 9.58 -18.96
N SER A 77 31.22 8.86 -17.85
CA SER A 77 30.15 8.43 -16.96
C SER A 77 29.52 9.66 -16.30
N ALA A 78 28.73 10.42 -17.06
CA ALA A 78 28.11 11.64 -16.57
C ALA A 78 27.13 11.28 -15.45
N GLY A 79 27.52 11.56 -14.20
CA GLY A 79 26.62 11.45 -13.06
C GLY A 79 25.43 12.40 -13.23
N LEU A 80 24.30 12.09 -12.58
CA LEU A 80 23.07 12.89 -12.71
C LEU A 80 23.33 14.39 -12.48
N SER A 81 22.74 15.23 -13.35
CA SER A 81 22.74 16.69 -13.22
C SER A 81 22.20 17.11 -11.85
N LEU A 82 22.67 18.24 -11.32
CA LEU A 82 22.15 18.80 -10.07
C LEU A 82 20.65 19.12 -10.15
N GLN A 83 20.17 19.50 -11.34
CA GLN A 83 18.74 19.75 -11.58
C GLN A 83 17.93 18.46 -11.48
N ASP A 84 18.39 17.39 -12.13
CA ASP A 84 17.73 16.07 -12.06
C ASP A 84 17.77 15.49 -10.64
N LYS A 85 18.87 15.69 -9.90
CA LYS A 85 18.94 15.29 -8.48
C LYS A 85 17.89 16.01 -7.63
N LYS A 86 17.70 17.32 -7.82
CA LYS A 86 16.67 18.10 -7.13
C LYS A 86 15.26 17.67 -7.55
N ALA A 87 15.05 17.39 -8.82
CA ALA A 87 13.79 16.88 -9.36
C ALA A 87 13.44 15.50 -8.76
N ILE A 88 14.38 14.56 -8.76
CA ILE A 88 14.21 13.22 -8.15
C ILE A 88 13.89 13.36 -6.66
N ALA A 89 14.63 14.20 -5.92
CA ALA A 89 14.37 14.42 -4.51
C ALA A 89 12.95 14.96 -4.26
N LEU A 90 12.51 15.92 -5.09
CA LEU A 90 11.14 16.45 -5.03
C LEU A 90 10.10 15.37 -5.31
N LEU A 91 10.28 14.58 -6.37
CA LEU A 91 9.39 13.48 -6.72
C LEU A 91 9.30 12.46 -5.57
N VAL A 92 10.43 12.06 -5.00
CA VAL A 92 10.45 11.14 -3.84
C VAL A 92 9.64 11.67 -2.68
N VAL A 93 9.76 12.97 -2.34
CA VAL A 93 8.97 13.60 -1.27
C VAL A 93 7.48 13.60 -1.61
N LEU A 94 7.11 13.95 -2.84
CA LEU A 94 5.72 13.96 -3.30
C LEU A 94 5.08 12.56 -3.24
N TYR A 95 5.78 11.54 -3.75
CA TYR A 95 5.34 10.15 -3.69
C TYR A 95 5.29 9.62 -2.27
N LEU A 96 6.22 10.03 -1.40
CA LEU A 96 6.19 9.70 0.02
C LEU A 96 4.93 10.25 0.69
N LEU A 97 4.59 11.52 0.44
CA LEU A 97 3.35 12.10 0.96
C LEU A 97 2.13 11.30 0.49
N GLN A 98 2.06 10.90 -0.78
CA GLN A 98 0.97 10.06 -1.29
C GLN A 98 0.92 8.67 -0.66
N GLY A 99 2.08 8.09 -0.33
CA GLY A 99 2.18 6.79 0.32
C GLY A 99 1.55 6.79 1.71
N VAL A 100 1.53 7.94 2.41
CA VAL A 100 1.00 8.05 3.76
C VAL A 100 -0.51 7.72 3.86
N PRO A 101 -1.43 8.39 3.14
CA PRO A 101 -2.85 8.06 3.17
C PRO A 101 -3.13 6.67 2.59
N VAL A 102 -2.37 6.23 1.58
CA VAL A 102 -2.50 4.88 1.01
C VAL A 102 -2.14 3.81 2.04
N GLY A 103 -1.03 3.96 2.77
CA GLY A 103 -0.62 3.04 3.84
C GLY A 103 -1.61 2.98 5.00
N LEU A 104 -2.19 4.13 5.37
CA LEU A 104 -3.26 4.17 6.37
C LEU A 104 -4.49 3.38 5.92
N ALA A 105 -4.97 3.63 4.70
CA ALA A 105 -6.17 2.98 4.17
C ALA A 105 -5.98 1.48 3.87
N PHE A 106 -4.82 1.08 3.36
CA PHE A 106 -4.61 -0.30 2.89
C PHE A 106 -4.12 -1.24 4.00
N GLY A 107 -3.41 -0.70 5.01
CA GLY A 107 -2.76 -1.48 6.06
C GLY A 107 -3.31 -1.22 7.46
N THR A 108 -3.12 0.00 7.97
CA THR A 108 -3.41 0.34 9.37
C THR A 108 -4.89 0.28 9.71
N MET A 109 -5.75 0.90 8.90
CA MET A 109 -7.17 1.00 9.22
C MET A 109 -7.89 -0.35 9.24
N PRO A 110 -7.70 -1.26 8.26
CA PRO A 110 -8.28 -2.60 8.33
C PRO A 110 -7.88 -3.35 9.61
N TYR A 111 -6.62 -3.19 10.04
CA TYR A 111 -6.10 -3.81 11.25
C TYR A 111 -6.73 -3.26 12.53
N LEU A 112 -6.79 -1.92 12.65
CA LEU A 112 -7.38 -1.27 13.82
C LEU A 112 -8.89 -1.52 13.91
N LEU A 113 -9.59 -1.40 12.78
CA LEU A 113 -11.03 -1.67 12.69
C LEU A 113 -11.36 -3.10 13.10
N LYS A 114 -10.59 -4.09 12.62
CA LYS A 114 -10.89 -5.50 12.88
C LYS A 114 -10.96 -5.89 14.36
N SER A 115 -10.28 -5.15 15.22
CA SER A 115 -10.35 -5.37 16.67
C SER A 115 -11.72 -5.03 17.29
N ARG A 116 -12.57 -4.30 16.57
CA ARG A 116 -13.87 -3.82 17.02
C ARG A 116 -15.02 -4.19 16.09
N VAL A 117 -14.72 -4.52 14.83
CA VAL A 117 -15.73 -4.81 13.81
C VAL A 117 -15.59 -6.18 13.15
N SER A 118 -16.64 -6.61 12.47
CA SER A 118 -16.73 -7.87 11.73
C SER A 118 -15.80 -7.89 10.50
N TYR A 119 -15.52 -9.06 9.91
CA TYR A 119 -14.77 -9.09 8.65
C TYR A 119 -15.55 -8.45 7.50
N SER A 120 -16.87 -8.54 7.52
CA SER A 120 -17.77 -7.92 6.55
C SER A 120 -17.62 -6.40 6.56
N ASP A 121 -17.50 -5.80 7.75
CA ASP A 121 -17.29 -4.37 7.91
C ASP A 121 -15.90 -3.93 7.45
N VAL A 122 -14.85 -4.71 7.74
CA VAL A 122 -13.53 -4.50 7.12
C VAL A 122 -13.60 -4.63 5.59
N GLY A 123 -14.46 -5.53 5.09
CA GLY A 123 -14.77 -5.68 3.66
C GLY A 123 -15.45 -4.46 3.06
N THR A 124 -16.36 -3.81 3.80
CA THR A 124 -16.96 -2.53 3.44
C THR A 124 -15.88 -1.43 3.41
N PHE A 125 -15.03 -1.36 4.43
CA PHE A 125 -13.92 -0.42 4.46
C PHE A 125 -12.94 -0.57 3.29
N ALA A 126 -12.75 -1.79 2.77
CA ALA A 126 -11.90 -2.03 1.60
C ALA A 126 -12.37 -1.28 0.34
N PHE A 127 -13.64 -0.84 0.25
CA PHE A 127 -14.09 0.06 -0.83
C PHE A 127 -13.36 1.40 -0.85
N SER A 128 -12.83 1.87 0.29
CA SER A 128 -12.01 3.10 0.35
C SER A 128 -10.76 3.04 -0.52
N THR A 129 -10.29 1.84 -0.88
CA THR A 129 -9.07 1.62 -1.67
C THR A 129 -9.31 1.65 -3.19
N TRP A 130 -10.57 1.60 -3.61
CA TRP A 130 -10.97 1.51 -5.02
C TRP A 130 -10.50 2.68 -5.90
N PRO A 131 -10.55 3.95 -5.45
CA PRO A 131 -10.11 5.07 -6.28
C PRO A 131 -8.68 4.90 -6.79
N TYR A 132 -7.77 4.39 -5.96
CA TYR A 132 -6.38 4.17 -6.37
C TYR A 132 -6.26 3.16 -7.54
N SER A 133 -7.14 2.17 -7.58
CA SER A 133 -7.21 1.17 -8.67
C SER A 133 -8.04 1.62 -9.87
N LEU A 134 -8.77 2.73 -9.76
CA LEU A 134 -9.65 3.27 -10.80
C LEU A 134 -9.13 4.59 -11.40
N LYS A 135 -7.96 5.07 -10.97
CA LYS A 135 -7.41 6.40 -11.31
C LYS A 135 -7.36 6.69 -12.82
N LEU A 136 -7.21 5.65 -13.64
CA LEU A 136 -7.29 5.71 -15.10
C LEU A 136 -8.61 6.32 -15.64
N LEU A 137 -9.72 6.19 -14.91
CA LEU A 137 -11.03 6.69 -15.34
C LEU A 137 -11.11 8.22 -15.33
N TRP A 138 -10.17 8.92 -14.69
CA TRP A 138 -10.11 10.39 -14.71
C TRP A 138 -8.72 10.93 -15.02
N SER A 139 -7.71 10.08 -15.25
CA SER A 139 -6.36 10.56 -15.56
C SER A 139 -6.29 11.47 -16.80
N PRO A 140 -7.02 11.19 -17.91
CA PRO A 140 -7.01 12.10 -19.07
C PRO A 140 -7.61 13.48 -18.76
N ILE A 141 -8.52 13.57 -17.79
CA ILE A 141 -9.11 14.84 -17.35
C ILE A 141 -8.04 15.67 -16.63
N VAL A 142 -7.32 15.04 -15.69
CA VAL A 142 -6.19 15.65 -14.96
C VAL A 142 -5.10 16.13 -15.92
N ASP A 143 -4.84 15.36 -16.98
CA ASP A 143 -3.85 15.75 -17.97
C ASP A 143 -4.31 16.93 -18.83
N SER A 144 -5.60 17.04 -19.16
CA SER A 144 -6.08 18.04 -20.14
C SER A 144 -6.53 19.39 -19.57
N LEU A 145 -7.09 19.40 -18.36
CA LEU A 145 -7.67 20.59 -17.76
C LEU A 145 -6.63 21.17 -16.81
N PHE A 146 -6.35 22.46 -16.93
CA PHE A 146 -5.44 23.11 -15.99
C PHE A 146 -5.77 24.58 -15.82
N VAL A 147 -5.20 25.16 -14.77
CA VAL A 147 -5.34 26.57 -14.45
C VAL A 147 -3.95 27.20 -14.53
N GLU A 148 -3.73 28.04 -15.54
CA GLU A 148 -2.42 28.65 -15.79
C GLU A 148 -1.95 29.56 -14.65
N SER A 149 -2.87 30.35 -14.08
CA SER A 149 -2.57 31.22 -12.96
C SER A 149 -3.74 31.36 -12.00
N LEU A 150 -3.43 31.39 -10.71
CA LEU A 150 -4.37 31.63 -9.64
C LEU A 150 -4.02 32.95 -8.96
N THR A 151 -4.99 33.86 -8.88
CA THR A 151 -4.87 35.09 -8.09
C THR A 151 -5.39 34.80 -6.69
N VAL A 152 -4.52 34.88 -5.68
CA VAL A 152 -4.95 34.70 -4.28
C VAL A 152 -5.54 36.03 -3.80
N PRO A 153 -6.86 36.12 -3.53
CA PRO A 153 -7.51 37.40 -3.23
C PRO A 153 -6.97 38.05 -1.95
N ILE A 154 -6.57 37.24 -0.97
CA ILE A 154 -6.12 37.68 0.36
C ILE A 154 -4.70 38.30 0.32
N LEU A 155 -3.82 37.82 -0.58
CA LEU A 155 -2.43 38.31 -0.69
C LEU A 155 -2.19 39.22 -1.91
N GLY A 156 -3.19 39.43 -2.77
CA GLY A 156 -3.04 40.20 -4.01
C GLY A 156 -1.96 39.67 -4.96
N THR A 157 -1.47 38.45 -4.75
CA THR A 157 -0.32 37.89 -5.45
C THR A 157 -0.80 36.92 -6.54
N LYS A 158 -0.28 37.07 -7.77
CA LYS A 158 -0.55 36.16 -8.89
C LYS A 158 0.42 34.99 -8.83
N ILE A 159 -0.11 33.78 -8.64
CA ILE A 159 0.68 32.55 -8.53
C ILE A 159 0.57 31.79 -9.86
N SER A 160 1.72 31.49 -10.47
CA SER A 160 1.79 30.60 -11.63
C SER A 160 1.64 29.15 -11.14
N MET A 161 0.53 28.53 -11.55
CA MET A 161 0.18 27.15 -11.19
C MET A 161 0.55 26.17 -12.29
N GLY A 162 0.66 26.60 -13.55
CA GLY A 162 1.00 25.70 -14.65
C GLY A 162 0.02 24.52 -14.75
N ARG A 163 0.42 23.47 -15.47
CA ARG A 163 -0.44 22.32 -15.73
C ARG A 163 -0.42 21.29 -14.62
N ARG A 164 0.74 21.06 -14.00
CA ARG A 164 0.90 20.03 -12.97
C ARG A 164 0.57 20.58 -11.59
N LYS A 165 1.04 21.78 -11.21
CA LYS A 165 0.74 22.31 -9.87
C LYS A 165 -0.73 22.68 -9.71
N SER A 166 -1.48 22.94 -10.78
CA SER A 166 -2.93 23.18 -10.71
C SER A 166 -3.72 21.99 -10.16
N TRP A 167 -3.16 20.78 -10.21
CA TRP A 167 -3.73 19.57 -9.59
C TRP A 167 -3.01 19.17 -8.31
N ILE A 168 -1.68 19.27 -8.26
CA ILE A 168 -0.92 18.85 -7.07
C ILE A 168 -1.29 19.72 -5.87
N VAL A 169 -1.20 21.05 -5.99
CA VAL A 169 -1.36 21.97 -4.87
C VAL A 169 -2.75 21.91 -4.21
N PRO A 170 -3.88 22.04 -4.93
CA PRO A 170 -5.19 22.02 -4.28
C PRO A 170 -5.52 20.67 -3.66
N PHE A 171 -5.20 19.55 -4.33
CA PHE A 171 -5.48 18.23 -3.77
C PHE A 171 -4.57 17.91 -2.59
N GLN A 172 -3.29 18.31 -2.61
CA GLN A 172 -2.39 18.15 -1.48
C GLN A 172 -2.84 18.99 -0.26
N LEU A 173 -3.39 20.19 -0.50
CA LEU A 173 -4.02 21.01 0.54
C LEU A 173 -5.26 20.31 1.13
N ILE A 174 -6.16 19.81 0.27
CA ILE A 174 -7.37 19.09 0.70
C ILE A 174 -6.99 17.85 1.52
N ILE A 175 -6.01 17.07 1.07
CA ILE A 175 -5.50 15.89 1.81
C ILE A 175 -4.97 16.32 3.17
N GLY A 176 -4.15 17.38 3.25
CA GLY A 176 -3.64 17.90 4.52
C GLY A 176 -4.75 18.31 5.48
N LEU A 177 -5.76 19.04 5.00
CA LEU A 177 -6.92 19.45 5.81
C LEU A 177 -7.76 18.24 6.26
N MET A 178 -8.00 17.28 5.37
CA MET A 178 -8.70 16.04 5.70
C MET A 178 -7.96 15.21 6.72
N MET A 179 -6.63 15.09 6.60
CA MET A 179 -5.79 14.38 7.57
C MET A 179 -5.81 15.08 8.93
N TYR A 180 -5.84 16.43 8.97
CA TYR A 180 -5.97 17.17 10.22
C TYR A 180 -7.34 16.94 10.87
N TYR A 181 -8.41 16.99 10.07
CA TYR A 181 -9.77 16.70 10.52
C TYR A 181 -9.90 15.28 11.06
N LEU A 182 -9.47 14.28 10.28
CA LEU A 182 -9.47 12.88 10.71
C LEU A 182 -8.61 12.72 11.95
N GLY A 183 -7.38 13.24 11.98
CA GLY A 183 -6.52 13.14 13.16
C GLY A 183 -7.10 13.79 14.42
N SER A 184 -8.02 14.74 14.29
CA SER A 184 -8.72 15.36 15.42
C SER A 184 -9.93 14.58 15.90
N ASN A 185 -10.52 13.74 15.05
CA ASN A 185 -11.78 13.04 15.34
C ASN A 185 -11.64 11.50 15.28
N VAL A 186 -10.48 10.96 14.91
CA VAL A 186 -10.31 9.53 14.64
C VAL A 186 -10.53 8.66 15.88
N ASP A 187 -10.13 9.14 17.05
CA ASP A 187 -10.36 8.44 18.31
C ASP A 187 -11.86 8.35 18.61
N GLN A 188 -12.63 9.41 18.33
CA GLN A 188 -14.09 9.38 18.46
C GLN A 188 -14.77 8.51 17.40
N LEU A 189 -14.21 8.45 16.19
CA LEU A 189 -14.74 7.60 15.12
C LEU A 189 -14.45 6.10 15.37
N LEU A 190 -13.32 5.77 15.99
CA LEU A 190 -12.86 4.39 16.16
C LEU A 190 -13.09 3.79 17.55
N LEU A 191 -13.08 4.59 18.62
CA LEU A 191 -13.16 4.10 20.00
C LEU A 191 -14.59 4.06 20.55
N THR A 192 -15.60 4.41 19.75
CA THR A 192 -17.00 4.18 20.10
C THR A 192 -17.33 2.68 20.10
N ASP A 193 -18.34 2.28 20.87
CA ASP A 193 -18.79 0.88 20.96
C ASP A 193 -19.22 0.32 19.60
N HIS A 194 -19.77 1.19 18.75
CA HIS A 194 -20.17 0.87 17.37
C HIS A 194 -19.61 1.94 16.41
N PRO A 195 -18.43 1.71 15.81
CA PRO A 195 -17.90 2.60 14.79
C PRO A 195 -18.82 2.67 13.57
N ASP A 196 -19.11 3.86 13.06
CA ASP A 196 -19.81 4.02 11.77
C ASP A 196 -18.85 3.72 10.62
N VAL A 197 -18.80 2.44 10.25
CA VAL A 197 -17.92 1.92 9.20
C VAL A 197 -18.21 2.59 7.86
N ASN A 198 -19.45 2.95 7.56
CA ASN A 198 -19.80 3.60 6.30
C ASN A 198 -19.25 5.01 6.22
N LEU A 199 -19.38 5.79 7.30
CA LEU A 199 -18.78 7.12 7.40
C LEU A 199 -17.26 7.06 7.30
N ILE A 200 -16.62 6.15 8.04
CA ILE A 200 -15.16 5.95 7.99
C ILE A 200 -14.72 5.56 6.57
N THR A 201 -15.47 4.67 5.92
CA THR A 201 -15.22 4.25 4.53
C THR A 201 -15.32 5.43 3.58
N LEU A 202 -16.34 6.29 3.70
CA LEU A 202 -16.52 7.47 2.87
C LEU A 202 -15.38 8.47 3.04
N LEU A 203 -14.98 8.76 4.28
CA LEU A 203 -13.90 9.69 4.57
C LEU A 203 -12.55 9.21 3.99
N PHE A 204 -12.23 7.92 4.16
CA PHE A 204 -11.02 7.34 3.59
C PHE A 204 -11.11 7.16 2.07
N PHE A 205 -12.30 6.89 1.51
CA PHE A 205 -12.53 6.86 0.07
C PHE A 205 -12.19 8.21 -0.55
N LEU A 206 -12.69 9.31 0.02
CA LEU A 206 -12.38 10.66 -0.44
C LEU A 206 -10.88 10.98 -0.29
N LEU A 207 -10.28 10.60 0.84
CA LEU A 207 -8.84 10.78 1.08
C LEU A 207 -8.00 10.07 0.00
N VAL A 208 -8.33 8.81 -0.31
CA VAL A 208 -7.63 8.00 -1.32
C VAL A 208 -7.93 8.50 -2.74
N LEU A 209 -9.14 8.98 -3.02
CA LEU A 209 -9.50 9.60 -4.30
C LEU A 209 -8.63 10.82 -4.58
N PHE A 210 -8.45 11.69 -3.58
CA PHE A 210 -7.61 12.87 -3.71
C PHE A 210 -6.13 12.51 -3.84
N ALA A 211 -5.64 11.54 -3.06
CA ALA A 211 -4.28 11.03 -3.20
C ALA A 211 -4.03 10.42 -4.59
N ALA A 212 -4.97 9.65 -5.13
CA ALA A 212 -4.89 9.06 -6.47
C ALA A 212 -4.89 10.12 -7.58
N THR A 213 -5.63 11.22 -7.39
CA THR A 213 -5.66 12.35 -8.33
C THR A 213 -4.33 13.10 -8.33
N GLN A 214 -3.76 13.32 -7.14
CA GLN A 214 -2.43 13.89 -6.99
C GLN A 214 -1.35 13.01 -7.64
N ASP A 215 -1.41 11.69 -7.44
CA ASP A 215 -0.47 10.71 -8.00
C ASP A 215 -0.44 10.77 -9.53
N ILE A 216 -1.60 10.90 -10.21
CA ILE A 216 -1.65 11.12 -11.66
C ILE A 216 -0.87 12.38 -12.06
N ALA A 217 -1.10 13.50 -11.36
CA ALA A 217 -0.46 14.77 -11.69
C ALA A 217 1.06 14.72 -11.44
N VAL A 218 1.52 14.01 -10.39
CA VAL A 218 2.95 13.83 -10.11
C VAL A 218 3.60 12.89 -11.11
N ASP A 219 2.93 11.80 -11.51
CA ASP A 219 3.37 10.90 -12.58
C ASP A 219 3.58 11.67 -13.89
N GLY A 220 2.62 12.54 -14.26
CA GLY A 220 2.74 13.41 -15.43
C GLY A 220 3.81 14.49 -15.30
N TRP A 221 4.10 14.97 -14.08
CA TRP A 221 5.15 15.97 -13.84
C TRP A 221 6.54 15.35 -13.91
N ALA A 222 6.71 14.09 -13.51
CA ALA A 222 8.01 13.42 -13.56
C ALA A 222 8.60 13.36 -14.98
N LEU A 223 7.74 13.24 -16.00
CA LEU A 223 8.15 13.20 -17.41
C LEU A 223 8.69 14.54 -17.92
N THR A 224 8.20 15.67 -17.39
CA THR A 224 8.64 17.01 -17.81
C THR A 224 9.70 17.61 -16.90
N LEU A 225 9.77 17.16 -15.64
CA LEU A 225 10.71 17.66 -14.64
C LEU A 225 12.12 17.04 -14.78
N LEU A 226 12.22 15.84 -15.36
CA LEU A 226 13.48 15.12 -15.56
C LEU A 226 13.97 15.28 -17.01
N SER A 227 15.29 15.36 -17.18
CA SER A 227 15.92 15.29 -18.50
C SER A 227 15.65 13.94 -19.17
N GLN A 228 15.62 13.89 -20.51
CA GLN A 228 15.38 12.65 -21.29
C GLN A 228 16.29 11.48 -20.86
N GLU A 229 17.54 11.76 -20.51
CA GLU A 229 18.49 10.76 -20.00
C GLU A 229 18.13 10.22 -18.61
N SER A 230 17.42 11.03 -17.81
CA SER A 230 17.05 10.72 -16.42
C SER A 230 15.58 10.32 -16.23
N VAL A 231 14.73 10.37 -17.26
CA VAL A 231 13.29 9.99 -17.16
C VAL A 231 13.12 8.56 -16.63
N GLY A 232 14.07 7.66 -16.89
CA GLY A 232 14.06 6.30 -16.33
C GLY A 232 14.00 6.26 -14.78
N TYR A 233 14.54 7.27 -14.09
CA TYR A 233 14.50 7.37 -12.63
C TYR A 233 13.13 7.77 -12.08
N ALA A 234 12.18 8.24 -12.90
CA ALA A 234 10.83 8.58 -12.46
C ALA A 234 10.14 7.39 -11.75
N SER A 235 10.17 6.22 -12.40
CA SER A 235 9.63 4.97 -11.85
C SER A 235 10.29 4.55 -10.53
N THR A 236 11.60 4.83 -10.40
CA THR A 236 12.37 4.55 -9.19
C THR A 236 11.96 5.50 -8.06
N ALA A 237 11.83 6.79 -8.35
CA ALA A 237 11.37 7.80 -7.39
C ALA A 237 9.96 7.48 -6.88
N GLN A 238 9.05 7.08 -7.77
CA GLN A 238 7.71 6.62 -7.42
C GLN A 238 7.74 5.42 -6.49
N THR A 239 8.43 4.35 -6.91
CA THR A 239 8.49 3.10 -6.16
C THR A 239 9.09 3.34 -4.77
N PHE A 240 10.19 4.10 -4.69
CA PHE A 240 10.85 4.36 -3.40
C PHE A 240 10.01 5.28 -2.50
N GLY A 241 9.52 6.40 -3.03
CA GLY A 241 8.73 7.36 -2.26
C GLY A 241 7.43 6.75 -1.74
N LEU A 242 6.60 6.20 -2.63
CA LEU A 242 5.29 5.65 -2.28
C LEU A 242 5.40 4.51 -1.25
N ASN A 243 6.33 3.56 -1.46
CA ASN A 243 6.52 2.46 -0.51
C ASN A 243 7.07 2.95 0.83
N THR A 244 7.90 3.99 0.86
CA THR A 244 8.38 4.58 2.12
C THR A 244 7.22 5.18 2.90
N GLY A 245 6.37 6.00 2.26
CA GLY A 245 5.18 6.56 2.90
C GLY A 245 4.20 5.49 3.38
N TYR A 246 3.97 4.46 2.55
CA TYR A 246 3.12 3.32 2.88
C TYR A 246 3.64 2.58 4.11
N PHE A 247 4.94 2.25 4.12
CA PHE A 247 5.59 1.51 5.20
C PHE A 247 5.60 2.30 6.52
N LEU A 248 5.84 3.61 6.45
CA LEU A 248 5.76 4.49 7.61
C LEU A 248 4.35 4.51 8.20
N SER A 249 3.33 4.57 7.34
CA SER A 249 1.92 4.62 7.75
C SER A 249 1.28 3.30 8.14
N PHE A 250 1.89 2.18 7.75
CA PHE A 250 1.41 0.85 8.08
C PHE A 250 2.27 0.22 9.17
N THR A 251 3.40 -0.35 8.80
CA THR A 251 4.22 -1.20 9.67
C THR A 251 4.86 -0.42 10.81
N VAL A 252 5.52 0.69 10.49
CA VAL A 252 6.20 1.51 11.51
C VAL A 252 5.16 2.09 12.44
N PHE A 253 4.15 2.78 11.89
CA PHE A 253 3.07 3.32 12.69
C PHE A 253 2.44 2.26 13.62
N LEU A 254 2.11 1.07 13.11
CA LEU A 254 1.45 0.04 13.91
C LEU A 254 2.33 -0.47 15.05
N ALA A 255 3.64 -0.61 14.83
CA ALA A 255 4.59 -0.94 15.89
C ALA A 255 4.60 0.14 17.00
N PHE A 256 4.74 1.41 16.61
CA PHE A 256 4.76 2.53 17.56
C PHE A 256 3.39 2.86 18.19
N ASN A 257 2.31 2.35 17.59
CA ASN A 257 0.94 2.45 18.11
C ASN A 257 0.60 1.32 19.11
N SER A 258 1.42 0.27 19.23
CA SER A 258 1.27 -0.74 20.28
C SER A 258 1.85 -0.25 21.60
N VAL A 259 1.07 -0.38 22.66
CA VAL A 259 1.47 -0.05 24.04
C VAL A 259 2.53 -1.04 24.53
N GLU A 260 2.35 -2.32 24.21
CA GLU A 260 3.23 -3.43 24.55
C GLU A 260 4.60 -3.25 23.90
N PHE A 261 4.63 -2.97 22.60
CA PHE A 261 5.87 -2.67 21.87
C PHE A 261 6.59 -1.46 22.46
N SER A 262 5.85 -0.39 22.73
CA SER A 262 6.38 0.84 23.32
C SER A 262 6.99 0.59 24.71
N ASN A 263 6.31 -0.18 25.56
CA ASN A 263 6.76 -0.51 26.91
C ASN A 263 7.95 -1.48 26.89
N LYS A 264 7.99 -2.43 25.95
CA LYS A 264 9.05 -3.44 25.83
C LYS A 264 10.37 -2.90 25.30
N TYR A 265 10.33 -1.99 24.32
CA TYR A 265 11.53 -1.56 23.58
C TYR A 265 11.99 -0.13 23.86
N PHE A 266 11.11 0.76 24.33
CA PHE A 266 11.41 2.20 24.40
C PHE A 266 11.25 2.83 25.79
N ARG A 267 10.56 2.17 26.73
CA ARG A 267 10.29 2.73 28.06
C ARG A 267 10.94 1.91 29.16
N SER A 268 11.48 2.61 30.16
CA SER A 268 11.97 1.99 31.39
C SER A 268 10.83 1.71 32.38
N GLU A 269 9.75 2.51 32.32
CA GLU A 269 8.55 2.35 33.15
C GLU A 269 7.32 2.14 32.24
N PRO A 270 6.48 1.11 32.51
CA PRO A 270 5.28 0.87 31.72
C PRO A 270 4.28 2.02 31.79
N LEU A 271 3.74 2.42 30.65
CA LEU A 271 2.67 3.42 30.53
C LEU A 271 1.55 2.88 29.65
N ASP A 272 0.32 3.36 29.87
CA ASP A 272 -0.90 2.79 29.28
C ASP A 272 -1.30 3.39 27.91
N TYR A 273 -0.48 4.28 27.35
CA TYR A 273 -0.71 4.91 26.05
C TYR A 273 0.45 4.63 25.11
N PRO A 274 0.24 4.57 23.78
CA PRO A 274 1.32 4.26 22.84
C PRO A 274 2.29 5.43 22.66
N LEU A 275 3.47 5.18 22.08
CA LEU A 275 4.39 6.26 21.69
C LEU A 275 3.78 7.20 20.65
N VAL A 276 3.04 6.63 19.70
CA VAL A 276 2.40 7.39 18.62
C VAL A 276 0.91 7.01 18.57
N SER A 277 0.04 7.97 18.87
CA SER A 277 -1.40 7.81 18.66
C SER A 277 -1.76 8.02 17.18
N LEU A 278 -2.85 7.40 16.73
CA LEU A 278 -3.34 7.56 15.36
C LEU A 278 -3.67 9.02 15.05
N GLY A 279 -4.38 9.69 15.97
CA GLY A 279 -4.69 11.11 15.84
C GLY A 279 -3.44 11.99 15.75
N GLY A 280 -2.43 11.72 16.57
CA GLY A 280 -1.14 12.42 16.54
C GLY A 280 -0.40 12.21 15.23
N TYR A 281 -0.34 10.97 14.73
CA TYR A 281 0.29 10.62 13.46
C TYR A 281 -0.36 11.33 12.28
N MET A 282 -1.69 11.33 12.20
CA MET A 282 -2.42 11.98 11.12
C MET A 282 -2.24 13.50 11.14
N LYS A 283 -2.23 14.13 12.32
CA LYS A 283 -1.92 15.57 12.47
C LYS A 283 -0.49 15.91 12.06
N PHE A 284 0.49 15.08 12.44
CA PHE A 284 1.89 15.27 12.04
C PHE A 284 2.02 15.32 10.51
N TRP A 285 1.44 14.33 9.82
CA TRP A 285 1.48 14.31 8.36
C TRP A 285 0.63 15.40 7.73
N ALA A 286 -0.50 15.79 8.33
CA ALA A 286 -1.27 16.95 7.88
C ALA A 286 -0.38 18.21 7.80
N PHE A 287 0.42 18.49 8.83
CA PHE A 287 1.39 19.58 8.78
C PHE A 287 2.46 19.38 7.70
N GLY A 288 2.97 18.15 7.53
CA GLY A 288 3.90 17.82 6.45
C GLY A 288 3.32 18.12 5.05
N PHE A 289 2.07 17.73 4.81
CA PHE A 289 1.32 18.06 3.60
C PHE A 289 1.22 19.57 3.40
N LEU A 290 0.81 20.32 4.43
CA LEU A 290 0.67 21.78 4.35
C LEU A 290 2.01 22.47 4.08
N ILE A 291 3.09 22.09 4.77
CA ILE A 291 4.43 22.66 4.60
C ILE A 291 4.92 22.47 3.15
N VAL A 292 4.87 21.23 2.64
CA VAL A 292 5.32 20.94 1.27
C VAL A 292 4.42 21.63 0.24
N THR A 293 3.11 21.72 0.50
CA THR A 293 2.17 22.42 -0.39
C THR A 293 2.48 23.92 -0.46
N THR A 294 2.70 24.56 0.69
CA THR A 294 3.09 25.98 0.77
C THR A 294 4.42 26.18 0.04
N TRP A 295 5.41 25.31 0.27
CA TRP A 295 6.69 25.42 -0.41
C TRP A 295 6.55 25.28 -1.94
N LEU A 296 5.79 24.29 -2.43
CA LEU A 296 5.52 24.10 -3.85
C LEU A 296 4.80 25.29 -4.48
N THR A 297 3.86 25.87 -3.74
CA THR A 297 3.05 26.99 -4.21
C THR A 297 3.92 28.21 -4.49
N PHE A 298 4.81 28.57 -3.56
CA PHE A 298 5.57 29.81 -3.61
C PHE A 298 6.98 29.70 -4.21
N PHE A 299 7.67 28.57 -4.03
CA PHE A 299 9.10 28.44 -4.39
C PHE A 299 9.35 27.67 -5.67
N LYS A 300 8.49 26.69 -6.01
CA LYS A 300 8.64 25.90 -7.24
C LYS A 300 7.81 26.51 -8.37
N LYS A 301 8.49 27.09 -9.36
CA LYS A 301 7.86 27.50 -10.62
C LYS A 301 7.85 26.33 -11.60
N GLU A 302 6.78 26.26 -12.38
CA GLU A 302 6.64 25.35 -13.51
C GLU A 302 7.02 26.11 -14.78
N ASP A 303 7.77 25.46 -15.67
CA ASP A 303 8.12 26.07 -16.95
C ASP A 303 6.86 26.13 -17.84
N PRO A 304 6.70 27.19 -18.66
CA PRO A 304 5.53 27.31 -19.54
C PRO A 304 5.47 26.12 -20.51
N ASP A 305 4.28 25.54 -20.66
CA ASP A 305 4.05 24.39 -21.54
C ASP A 305 4.30 24.76 -23.02
N ASN A 306 4.94 23.84 -23.77
CA ASN A 306 5.02 23.94 -25.22
C ASN A 306 3.71 23.40 -25.83
N GLU A 307 2.98 24.23 -26.57
CA GLU A 307 1.65 23.93 -27.17
C GLU A 307 1.64 22.75 -28.19
N SER A 308 2.78 22.15 -28.52
CA SER A 308 2.93 21.27 -29.70
C SER A 308 2.49 19.80 -29.53
N ASP A 309 2.22 19.32 -28.32
CA ASP A 309 1.98 17.88 -28.04
C ASP A 309 0.61 17.56 -27.41
N ASP A 310 -0.34 18.50 -27.39
CA ASP A 310 -1.60 18.31 -26.66
C ASP A 310 -2.60 17.41 -27.41
N MET A 311 -2.55 16.12 -27.07
CA MET A 311 -3.62 15.18 -27.39
C MET A 311 -4.80 15.44 -26.44
N GLY A 312 -5.91 15.95 -26.97
CA GLY A 312 -7.11 16.22 -26.15
C GLY A 312 -7.66 14.95 -25.45
N VAL A 313 -8.42 15.15 -24.36
CA VAL A 313 -9.04 14.08 -23.51
C VAL A 313 -9.61 12.93 -24.33
N LYS A 314 -10.39 13.28 -25.34
CA LYS A 314 -11.06 12.33 -26.22
C LYS A 314 -10.06 11.46 -26.99
N GLY A 315 -8.96 12.05 -27.45
CA GLY A 315 -7.90 11.33 -28.16
C GLY A 315 -7.22 10.27 -27.29
N VAL A 316 -6.94 10.60 -26.02
CA VAL A 316 -6.35 9.65 -25.06
C VAL A 316 -7.31 8.49 -24.78
N TYR A 317 -8.59 8.78 -24.50
CA TYR A 317 -9.60 7.73 -24.32
C TYR A 317 -9.80 6.88 -25.58
N ASP A 318 -9.78 7.49 -26.77
CA ASP A 318 -9.91 6.77 -28.05
C ASP A 318 -8.74 5.80 -28.25
N ILE A 319 -7.52 6.18 -27.89
CA ILE A 319 -6.34 5.29 -27.94
C ILE A 319 -6.49 4.14 -26.93
N MET A 320 -6.84 4.45 -25.68
CA MET A 320 -7.07 3.42 -24.65
C MET A 320 -8.13 2.42 -25.09
N TRP A 321 -9.22 2.91 -25.68
CA TRP A 321 -10.28 2.07 -26.21
C TRP A 321 -9.80 1.18 -27.36
N LYS A 322 -8.94 1.69 -28.25
CA LYS A 322 -8.30 0.88 -29.30
C LYS A 322 -7.38 -0.19 -28.72
N ILE A 323 -6.58 0.11 -27.70
CA ILE A 323 -5.73 -0.87 -27.00
C ILE A 323 -6.58 -1.98 -26.39
N MET A 324 -7.67 -1.62 -25.69
CA MET A 324 -8.62 -2.58 -25.11
C MET A 324 -9.37 -3.42 -26.14
N LYS A 325 -9.38 -3.04 -27.42
CA LYS A 325 -9.94 -3.85 -28.51
C LYS A 325 -9.00 -4.96 -29.00
N LEU A 326 -7.71 -4.88 -28.72
CA LEU A 326 -6.75 -5.92 -29.09
C LEU A 326 -7.05 -7.22 -28.35
N LYS A 327 -7.18 -8.33 -29.09
CA LYS A 327 -7.55 -9.65 -28.53
C LYS A 327 -6.57 -10.15 -27.45
N HIS A 328 -5.29 -9.86 -27.65
CA HIS A 328 -4.21 -10.24 -26.74
C HIS A 328 -4.26 -9.43 -25.44
N VAL A 329 -4.49 -8.11 -25.56
CA VAL A 329 -4.71 -7.22 -24.41
C VAL A 329 -5.94 -7.64 -23.61
N ARG A 330 -7.06 -7.98 -24.25
CA ARG A 330 -8.26 -8.48 -23.55
C ARG A 330 -7.96 -9.75 -22.75
N SER A 331 -7.23 -10.69 -23.34
CA SER A 331 -6.83 -11.93 -22.65
C SER A 331 -5.94 -11.61 -21.45
N PHE A 332 -5.03 -10.64 -21.60
CA PHE A 332 -4.12 -10.22 -20.54
C PHE A 332 -4.83 -9.47 -19.41
N ILE A 333 -5.80 -8.61 -19.74
CA ILE A 333 -6.69 -7.95 -18.78
C ILE A 333 -7.42 -8.99 -17.93
N ILE A 334 -7.95 -10.05 -18.55
CA ILE A 334 -8.62 -11.14 -17.80
C ILE A 334 -7.62 -11.80 -16.85
N VAL A 335 -6.41 -12.13 -17.31
CA VAL A 335 -5.35 -12.69 -16.44
C VAL A 335 -5.11 -11.79 -15.23
N HIS A 336 -4.97 -10.48 -15.42
CA HIS A 336 -4.79 -9.55 -14.30
C HIS A 336 -5.94 -9.55 -13.32
N LEU A 337 -7.18 -9.50 -13.81
CA LEU A 337 -8.38 -9.42 -12.97
C LEU A 337 -8.58 -10.68 -12.12
N VAL A 338 -8.18 -11.86 -12.60
CA VAL A 338 -8.44 -13.14 -11.90
C VAL A 338 -7.22 -13.72 -11.20
N SER A 339 -6.00 -13.33 -11.59
CA SER A 339 -4.75 -13.92 -11.08
C SER A 339 -4.58 -13.80 -9.57
N LYS A 340 -5.17 -12.79 -8.92
CA LYS A 340 -4.98 -12.53 -7.50
C LYS A 340 -6.01 -13.17 -6.57
N ILE A 341 -7.08 -13.78 -7.12
CA ILE A 341 -8.12 -14.44 -6.31
C ILE A 341 -7.51 -15.57 -5.45
N GLY A 342 -6.53 -16.29 -6.00
CA GLY A 342 -5.90 -17.45 -5.36
C GLY A 342 -5.31 -17.21 -3.98
N PHE A 343 -4.86 -15.99 -3.72
CA PHE A 343 -4.15 -15.61 -2.51
C PHE A 343 -4.84 -14.50 -1.73
N GLN A 344 -6.04 -14.06 -2.14
CA GLN A 344 -6.71 -12.95 -1.46
C GLN A 344 -7.08 -13.27 -0.01
N ALA A 345 -7.54 -14.49 0.29
CA ALA A 345 -7.80 -14.87 1.68
C ALA A 345 -6.51 -14.81 2.53
N ASN A 346 -5.37 -15.17 1.95
CA ASN A 346 -4.09 -15.11 2.64
C ASN A 346 -3.65 -13.65 2.90
N GLU A 347 -3.75 -12.78 1.90
CA GLU A 347 -3.34 -11.37 2.01
C GLU A 347 -4.31 -10.52 2.86
N ALA A 348 -5.61 -10.81 2.82
CA ALA A 348 -6.63 -9.98 3.45
C ALA A 348 -7.01 -10.46 4.86
N VAL A 349 -6.91 -11.76 5.15
CA VAL A 349 -7.53 -12.36 6.33
C VAL A 349 -6.52 -13.02 7.27
N THR A 350 -5.48 -13.71 6.76
CA THR A 350 -4.54 -14.49 7.60
C THR A 350 -3.92 -13.66 8.73
N GLY A 351 -3.40 -12.47 8.42
CA GLY A 351 -2.77 -11.61 9.44
C GLY A 351 -3.74 -11.22 10.54
N LEU A 352 -4.99 -10.90 10.17
CA LEU A 352 -6.05 -10.60 11.12
C LEU A 352 -6.42 -11.81 11.98
N LYS A 353 -6.47 -13.02 11.39
CA LYS A 353 -6.78 -14.28 12.11
C LYS A 353 -5.68 -14.70 13.08
N LEU A 354 -4.41 -14.48 12.74
CA LEU A 354 -3.31 -14.72 13.67
C LEU A 354 -3.49 -13.88 14.94
N VAL A 355 -3.82 -12.60 14.79
CA VAL A 355 -4.07 -11.69 15.91
C VAL A 355 -5.29 -12.11 16.73
N GLU A 356 -6.40 -12.52 16.09
CA GLU A 356 -7.57 -13.06 16.80
C GLU A 356 -7.24 -14.29 17.65
N LYS A 357 -6.29 -15.13 17.20
CA LYS A 357 -5.85 -16.33 17.92
C LYS A 357 -4.77 -16.09 18.96
N GLY A 358 -4.47 -14.83 19.30
CA GLY A 358 -3.54 -14.47 20.36
C GLY A 358 -2.11 -14.23 19.89
N PHE A 359 -1.86 -14.11 18.58
CA PHE A 359 -0.59 -13.56 18.09
C PHE A 359 -0.51 -12.08 18.42
N GLY A 360 0.49 -11.69 19.22
CA GLY A 360 0.65 -10.30 19.69
C GLY A 360 0.64 -9.30 18.53
N LYS A 361 0.04 -8.13 18.75
CA LYS A 361 0.00 -7.07 17.74
C LYS A 361 1.41 -6.56 17.42
N GLU A 362 2.23 -6.50 18.46
CA GLU A 362 3.65 -6.19 18.45
C GLU A 362 4.47 -7.22 17.68
N ASP A 363 4.18 -8.52 17.87
CA ASP A 363 4.86 -9.62 17.19
C ASP A 363 4.50 -9.64 15.70
N PHE A 364 3.24 -9.32 15.36
CA PHE A 364 2.82 -9.09 13.98
C PHE A 364 3.55 -7.92 13.34
N ALA A 365 3.58 -6.76 13.99
CA ALA A 365 4.30 -5.60 13.48
C ALA A 365 5.80 -5.89 13.29
N LEU A 366 6.43 -6.63 14.21
CA LEU A 366 7.81 -7.11 14.08
C LEU A 366 8.01 -8.01 12.88
N THR A 367 7.11 -8.96 12.61
CA THR A 367 7.24 -9.84 11.43
C THR A 367 7.23 -9.05 10.11
N VAL A 368 6.36 -8.05 9.99
CA VAL A 368 6.28 -7.19 8.80
C VAL A 368 7.49 -6.26 8.72
N LEU A 369 8.00 -5.78 9.85
CA LEU A 369 9.19 -4.93 9.91
C LEU A 369 10.46 -5.69 9.48
N VAL A 370 10.57 -6.96 9.87
CA VAL A 370 11.64 -7.86 9.44
C VAL A 370 11.54 -8.19 7.94
N ASP A 371 10.34 -8.37 7.41
CA ASP A 371 10.11 -8.70 6.00
C ASP A 371 10.61 -7.60 5.03
N PHE A 372 10.44 -6.33 5.40
CA PHE A 372 10.73 -5.20 4.52
C PHE A 372 12.18 -5.13 3.97
N PRO A 373 13.26 -5.21 4.78
CA PRO A 373 14.63 -5.27 4.26
C PRO A 373 14.86 -6.43 3.29
N PHE A 374 14.26 -7.60 3.56
CA PHE A 374 14.36 -8.76 2.67
C PHE A 374 13.61 -8.53 1.36
N GLN A 375 12.43 -7.90 1.38
CA GLN A 375 11.72 -7.53 0.16
C GLN A 375 12.55 -6.62 -0.75
N LEU A 376 13.28 -5.65 -0.19
CA LEU A 376 14.18 -4.78 -0.95
C LEU A 376 15.35 -5.56 -1.57
N LEU A 377 16.03 -6.39 -0.78
CA LEU A 377 17.12 -7.24 -1.24
C LEU A 377 16.66 -8.20 -2.35
N PHE A 378 15.52 -8.85 -2.14
CA PHE A 378 14.98 -9.80 -3.08
C PHE A 378 14.35 -9.15 -4.31
N GLY A 379 13.94 -7.89 -4.24
CA GLY A 379 13.54 -7.10 -5.41
C GLY A 379 14.66 -7.03 -6.45
N TYR A 380 15.90 -6.86 -6.02
CA TYR A 380 17.06 -6.89 -6.91
C TYR A 380 17.24 -8.27 -7.58
N LEU A 381 17.12 -9.36 -6.81
CA LEU A 381 17.21 -10.73 -7.36
C LEU A 381 16.06 -11.03 -8.33
N ALA A 382 14.84 -10.65 -7.96
CA ALA A 382 13.65 -10.78 -8.79
C ALA A 382 13.79 -10.03 -10.11
N ALA A 383 14.39 -8.83 -10.10
CA ALA A 383 14.68 -8.05 -11.30
C ALA A 383 15.64 -8.79 -12.22
N ARG A 384 16.76 -9.32 -11.69
CA ARG A 384 17.70 -10.11 -12.51
C ARG A 384 17.04 -11.36 -13.09
N TRP A 385 16.17 -12.04 -12.33
CA TRP A 385 15.47 -13.23 -12.79
C TRP A 385 14.41 -12.92 -13.87
N SER A 386 13.83 -11.72 -13.83
CA SER A 386 12.77 -11.28 -14.76
C SER A 386 13.31 -10.60 -16.02
N GLN A 387 14.63 -10.53 -16.21
CA GLN A 387 15.26 -9.97 -17.42
C GLN A 387 15.13 -10.91 -18.63
N GLY A 388 15.02 -10.31 -19.81
CA GLY A 388 14.97 -11.01 -21.10
C GLY A 388 13.55 -11.35 -21.57
N SER A 389 13.47 -12.19 -22.60
CA SER A 389 12.22 -12.52 -23.32
C SER A 389 11.25 -13.42 -22.55
N ASN A 390 11.59 -13.83 -21.32
CA ASN A 390 10.82 -14.79 -20.53
C ASN A 390 10.28 -14.22 -19.21
N ALA A 391 9.91 -12.94 -19.18
CA ALA A 391 9.47 -12.21 -17.98
C ALA A 391 8.27 -12.86 -17.23
N LEU A 392 7.37 -13.57 -17.93
CA LEU A 392 6.23 -14.25 -17.29
C LEU A 392 6.60 -15.62 -16.70
N ARG A 393 7.77 -16.19 -17.01
CA ARG A 393 8.17 -17.50 -16.47
C ARG A 393 8.46 -17.44 -14.95
N PRO A 394 9.26 -16.49 -14.43
CA PRO A 394 9.39 -16.26 -12.99
C PRO A 394 8.05 -15.96 -12.32
N TRP A 395 7.19 -15.18 -13.00
CA TRP A 395 5.86 -14.82 -12.51
C TRP A 395 4.96 -16.05 -12.27
N ILE A 396 4.99 -17.04 -13.17
CA ILE A 396 4.25 -18.32 -13.02
C ILE A 396 4.82 -19.15 -11.85
N TRP A 397 6.15 -19.25 -11.73
CA TRP A 397 6.77 -20.01 -10.62
C TRP A 397 6.46 -19.40 -9.26
N ALA A 398 6.52 -18.07 -9.17
CA ALA A 398 6.13 -17.36 -7.98
C ALA A 398 4.63 -17.56 -7.67
N PHE A 399 3.77 -17.69 -8.68
CA PHE A 399 2.36 -18.03 -8.47
C PHE A 399 2.19 -19.34 -7.70
N PHE A 400 2.87 -20.42 -8.12
CA PHE A 400 2.85 -21.70 -7.41
C PHE A 400 3.32 -21.54 -5.97
N GLY A 401 4.43 -20.82 -5.75
CA GLY A 401 4.94 -20.53 -4.43
C GLY A 401 3.90 -19.84 -3.54
N ARG A 402 3.22 -18.82 -4.06
CA ARG A 402 2.19 -18.08 -3.31
C ARG A 402 0.98 -18.93 -2.94
N LEU A 403 0.52 -19.82 -3.83
CA LEU A 403 -0.54 -20.78 -3.49
C LEU A 403 -0.08 -21.74 -2.39
N ALA A 404 1.16 -22.25 -2.47
CA ALA A 404 1.72 -23.13 -1.44
C ALA A 404 1.83 -22.40 -0.08
N PHE A 405 2.36 -21.17 -0.07
CA PHE A 405 2.44 -20.36 1.15
C PHE A 405 1.06 -20.00 1.70
N ALA A 406 0.05 -19.78 0.86
CA ALA A 406 -1.33 -19.58 1.34
C ALA A 406 -1.88 -20.81 2.09
N VAL A 407 -1.59 -22.03 1.60
CA VAL A 407 -1.97 -23.27 2.30
C VAL A 407 -1.19 -23.43 3.60
N ILE A 408 0.11 -23.14 3.60
CA ILE A 408 0.94 -23.20 4.81
C ILE A 408 0.45 -22.19 5.85
N SER A 409 0.20 -20.95 5.45
CA SER A 409 -0.37 -19.92 6.32
C SER A 409 -1.73 -20.32 6.92
N MET A 410 -2.59 -20.94 6.12
CA MET A 410 -3.87 -21.48 6.61
C MET A 410 -3.65 -22.57 7.67
N ALA A 411 -2.68 -23.47 7.46
CA ALA A 411 -2.30 -24.48 8.46
C ALA A 411 -1.71 -23.85 9.72
N MET A 412 -0.87 -22.82 9.59
CA MET A 412 -0.33 -22.09 10.74
C MET A 412 -1.45 -21.50 11.59
N VAL A 413 -2.42 -20.81 10.97
CA VAL A 413 -3.60 -20.31 11.69
C VAL A 413 -4.36 -21.43 12.39
N ALA A 414 -4.45 -22.63 11.82
CA ALA A 414 -5.09 -23.78 12.48
C ALA A 414 -4.37 -24.22 13.76
N TYR A 415 -3.04 -24.20 13.77
CA TYR A 415 -2.19 -24.73 14.84
C TYR A 415 -1.45 -23.66 15.64
N VAL A 416 -2.09 -22.50 15.87
CA VAL A 416 -1.54 -21.47 16.77
C VAL A 416 -1.40 -22.08 18.17
N PRO A 417 -0.18 -22.12 18.74
CA PRO A 417 0.05 -22.68 20.08
C PRO A 417 -0.57 -21.78 21.14
N ALA A 418 -0.91 -22.37 22.30
CA ALA A 418 -1.40 -21.61 23.44
C ALA A 418 -0.34 -20.60 23.91
N SER A 419 -0.80 -19.42 24.33
CA SER A 419 0.08 -18.36 24.84
C SER A 419 0.83 -18.82 26.10
N PRO A 420 2.13 -18.50 26.26
CA PRO A 420 2.96 -17.68 25.36
C PRO A 420 3.43 -18.43 24.11
N ILE A 421 3.48 -17.72 22.98
CA ILE A 421 3.89 -18.28 21.70
C ILE A 421 5.39 -18.66 21.74
N PRO A 422 5.77 -19.90 21.39
CA PRO A 422 7.16 -20.32 21.38
C PRO A 422 7.94 -19.64 20.26
N LEU A 423 9.22 -19.36 20.52
CA LEU A 423 10.13 -18.71 19.57
C LEU A 423 10.21 -19.46 18.21
N SER A 424 10.11 -20.79 18.22
CA SER A 424 10.11 -21.60 17.00
C SER A 424 8.92 -21.30 16.09
N TYR A 425 7.73 -21.12 16.67
CA TYR A 425 6.52 -20.77 15.92
C TYR A 425 6.59 -19.33 15.41
N PHE A 426 7.12 -18.41 16.23
CA PHE A 426 7.39 -17.04 15.81
C PHE A 426 8.38 -16.97 14.63
N ALA A 427 9.49 -17.72 14.71
CA ALA A 427 10.48 -17.80 13.63
C ALA A 427 9.89 -18.42 12.35
N LEU A 428 9.00 -19.41 12.48
CA LEU A 428 8.26 -19.99 11.35
C LEU A 428 7.35 -18.94 10.67
N ILE A 429 6.65 -18.10 11.45
CA ILE A 429 5.86 -16.99 10.89
C ILE A 429 6.74 -16.05 10.10
N ILE A 430 7.87 -15.61 10.65
CA ILE A 430 8.81 -14.73 9.93
C ILE A 430 9.27 -15.39 8.63
N LEU A 431 9.69 -16.66 8.67
CA LEU A 431 10.18 -17.38 7.50
C LEU A 431 9.11 -17.45 6.39
N ILE A 432 7.88 -17.79 6.74
CA ILE A 432 6.79 -17.90 5.77
C ILE A 432 6.36 -16.53 5.24
N THR A 433 6.33 -15.51 6.09
CA THR A 433 6.05 -14.12 5.68
C THR A 433 7.09 -13.65 4.68
N VAL A 434 8.38 -13.83 4.97
CA VAL A 434 9.49 -13.45 4.08
C VAL A 434 9.46 -14.23 2.75
N ALA A 435 9.21 -15.54 2.81
CA ALA A 435 9.12 -16.36 1.60
C ALA A 435 7.92 -15.99 0.72
N SER A 436 6.77 -15.71 1.34
CA SER A 436 5.57 -15.20 0.66
C SER A 436 5.80 -13.81 0.07
N GLY A 437 6.43 -12.91 0.82
CA GLY A 437 6.84 -11.57 0.39
C GLY A 437 7.78 -11.62 -0.82
N PHE A 438 8.77 -12.52 -0.81
CA PHE A 438 9.63 -12.74 -1.96
C PHE A 438 8.85 -13.17 -3.21
N ALA A 439 7.96 -14.16 -3.08
CA ALA A 439 7.16 -14.62 -4.21
C ALA A 439 6.23 -13.53 -4.75
N GLN A 440 5.66 -12.69 -3.87
CA GLN A 440 4.91 -11.50 -4.28
C GLN A 440 5.79 -10.50 -5.05
N THR A 441 7.01 -10.23 -4.58
CA THR A 441 7.96 -9.34 -5.27
C THR A 441 8.35 -9.89 -6.65
N VAL A 442 8.61 -11.20 -6.78
CA VAL A 442 8.90 -11.83 -8.09
C VAL A 442 7.72 -11.67 -9.05
N GLN A 443 6.48 -11.83 -8.58
CA GLN A 443 5.31 -11.58 -9.43
C GLN A 443 5.19 -10.10 -9.80
N PHE A 444 5.38 -9.18 -8.87
CA PHE A 444 5.28 -7.75 -9.17
C PHE A 444 6.34 -7.30 -10.20
N VAL A 445 7.58 -7.77 -10.03
CA VAL A 445 8.67 -7.42 -10.95
C VAL A 445 8.49 -8.10 -12.31
N GLY A 446 8.13 -9.39 -12.35
CA GLY A 446 7.93 -10.12 -13.60
C GLY A 446 6.81 -9.54 -14.46
N ILE A 447 5.69 -9.14 -13.85
CA ILE A 447 4.57 -8.55 -14.58
C ILE A 447 4.89 -7.15 -15.09
N THR A 448 5.58 -6.33 -14.28
CA THR A 448 6.00 -4.98 -14.67
C THR A 448 7.03 -5.03 -15.80
N ALA A 449 7.98 -5.95 -15.74
CA ALA A 449 8.93 -6.19 -16.82
C ALA A 449 8.21 -6.56 -18.13
N PHE A 450 7.19 -7.43 -18.05
CA PHE A 450 6.39 -7.77 -19.23
C PHE A 450 5.59 -6.57 -19.76
N HIS A 451 4.96 -5.77 -18.89
CA HIS A 451 4.27 -4.54 -19.29
C HIS A 451 5.19 -3.61 -20.10
N THR A 452 6.40 -3.37 -19.58
CA THR A 452 7.38 -2.50 -20.24
C THR A 452 7.82 -3.04 -21.59
N GLN A 453 7.95 -4.36 -21.74
CA GLN A 453 8.35 -4.99 -23.02
C GLN A 453 7.28 -4.85 -24.12
N ILE A 454 6.00 -4.87 -23.74
CA ILE A 454 4.87 -4.83 -24.71
C ILE A 454 4.34 -3.43 -24.97
N ALA A 455 4.61 -2.46 -24.09
CA ALA A 455 4.13 -1.10 -24.24
C ALA A 455 4.75 -0.44 -25.48
N ASP A 456 3.92 0.21 -26.29
CA ASP A 456 4.37 0.98 -27.44
C ASP A 456 5.11 2.24 -26.96
N PRO A 457 6.37 2.51 -27.40
CA PRO A 457 7.13 3.68 -26.98
C PRO A 457 6.43 5.02 -27.22
N VAL A 458 5.58 5.12 -28.26
CA VAL A 458 4.89 6.36 -28.64
C VAL A 458 3.72 6.68 -27.71
N ILE A 459 3.06 5.65 -27.17
CA ILE A 459 1.91 5.78 -26.26
C ILE A 459 2.18 5.08 -24.92
N GLY A 460 3.46 4.96 -24.55
CA GLY A 460 3.93 4.09 -23.49
C GLY A 460 3.36 4.45 -22.12
N GLY A 461 3.24 5.74 -21.82
CA GLY A 461 2.64 6.22 -20.58
C GLY A 461 1.19 5.75 -20.40
N THR A 462 0.33 6.01 -21.39
CA THR A 462 -1.09 5.59 -21.35
C THR A 462 -1.24 4.07 -21.33
N TYR A 463 -0.42 3.35 -22.08
CA TYR A 463 -0.45 1.88 -22.15
C TYR A 463 -0.05 1.25 -20.81
N MET A 464 1.06 1.73 -20.21
CA MET A 464 1.55 1.25 -18.92
C MET A 464 0.56 1.55 -17.79
N THR A 465 -0.01 2.76 -17.77
CA THR A 465 -1.04 3.13 -16.79
C THR A 465 -2.25 2.20 -16.89
N LEU A 466 -2.73 1.91 -18.11
CA LEU A 466 -3.82 0.96 -18.32
C LEU A 466 -3.53 -0.42 -17.71
N LEU A 467 -2.37 -0.99 -18.02
CA LEU A 467 -2.02 -2.31 -17.52
C LEU A 467 -1.81 -2.33 -15.99
N ASN A 468 -1.18 -1.29 -15.43
CA ASN A 468 -0.96 -1.18 -14.00
C ASN A 468 -2.27 -1.01 -13.24
N THR A 469 -3.20 -0.18 -13.74
CA THR A 469 -4.55 -0.02 -13.18
C THR A 469 -5.29 -1.36 -13.15
N VAL A 470 -5.32 -2.09 -14.26
CA VAL A 470 -6.00 -3.39 -14.32
C VAL A 470 -5.33 -4.42 -13.40
N SER A 471 -4.00 -4.42 -13.33
CA SER A 471 -3.24 -5.29 -12.41
C SER A 471 -3.54 -5.01 -10.93
N ASN A 472 -3.65 -3.74 -10.56
CA ASN A 472 -4.02 -3.32 -9.20
C ASN A 472 -5.46 -3.71 -8.90
N MET A 473 -6.38 -3.45 -9.83
CA MET A 473 -7.79 -3.83 -9.72
C MET A 473 -7.96 -5.31 -9.37
N GLY A 474 -7.18 -6.21 -10.00
CA GLY A 474 -7.22 -7.64 -9.73
C GLY A 474 -7.05 -8.03 -8.25
N GLY A 475 -6.38 -7.22 -7.44
CA GLY A 475 -6.25 -7.43 -5.99
C GLY A 475 -7.31 -6.70 -5.17
N THR A 476 -7.78 -5.56 -5.67
CA THR A 476 -8.72 -4.68 -4.98
C THR A 476 -10.15 -5.20 -5.02
N TRP A 477 -10.66 -5.61 -6.19
CA TRP A 477 -12.05 -6.00 -6.35
C TRP A 477 -12.45 -7.27 -5.57
N PRO A 478 -11.63 -8.35 -5.47
CA PRO A 478 -12.05 -9.55 -4.76
C PRO A 478 -11.97 -9.38 -3.23
N ARG A 479 -11.17 -8.42 -2.73
CA ARG A 479 -10.86 -8.25 -1.30
C ARG A 479 -12.12 -8.10 -0.44
N SER A 480 -13.03 -7.20 -0.82
CA SER A 480 -14.29 -6.97 -0.10
C SER A 480 -15.17 -8.23 -0.05
N PHE A 481 -15.24 -8.96 -1.16
CA PHE A 481 -16.03 -10.20 -1.23
C PHE A 481 -15.42 -11.32 -0.40
N VAL A 482 -14.09 -11.46 -0.41
CA VAL A 482 -13.37 -12.48 0.37
C VAL A 482 -13.53 -12.22 1.87
N LEU A 483 -13.38 -10.97 2.31
CA LEU A 483 -13.61 -10.59 3.70
C LEU A 483 -15.05 -10.89 4.15
N LYS A 484 -16.04 -10.52 3.35
CA LYS A 484 -17.45 -10.84 3.61
C LYS A 484 -17.73 -12.34 3.60
N ALA A 485 -17.07 -13.10 2.73
CA ALA A 485 -17.23 -14.55 2.64
C ALA A 485 -16.76 -15.27 3.91
N VAL A 486 -15.77 -14.73 4.64
CA VAL A 486 -15.32 -15.27 5.93
C VAL A 486 -16.49 -15.26 6.92
N ASP A 487 -17.17 -14.14 7.10
CA ASP A 487 -18.30 -14.07 8.03
C ASP A 487 -19.50 -14.89 7.53
N LEU A 488 -19.82 -14.82 6.23
CA LEU A 488 -20.94 -15.60 5.66
C LEU A 488 -20.78 -17.11 5.85
N LEU A 489 -19.55 -17.61 5.91
CA LEU A 489 -19.23 -19.02 6.12
C LEU A 489 -18.87 -19.36 7.57
N THR A 490 -18.81 -18.36 8.46
CA THR A 490 -18.56 -18.54 9.88
C THR A 490 -19.87 -18.87 10.60
N VAL A 491 -19.82 -19.86 11.48
CA VAL A 491 -20.92 -20.19 12.40
C VAL A 491 -20.38 -19.99 13.81
N ALA A 492 -20.91 -18.99 14.50
CA ALA A 492 -20.60 -18.69 15.89
C ALA A 492 -21.89 -18.46 16.66
N THR A 493 -21.98 -19.07 17.83
CA THR A 493 -23.16 -19.07 18.69
C THR A 493 -22.82 -18.45 20.05
N CYS A 494 -23.77 -17.71 20.62
CA CYS A 494 -23.67 -17.18 21.96
C CYS A 494 -24.02 -18.28 22.97
N GLU A 495 -23.07 -18.65 23.84
CA GLU A 495 -23.27 -19.61 24.92
C GLU A 495 -23.09 -18.96 26.30
N ALA A 496 -23.62 -19.60 27.35
CA ALA A 496 -23.31 -19.22 28.72
C ALA A 496 -21.80 -19.40 29.03
N PRO A 497 -21.17 -18.48 29.79
CA PRO A 497 -19.77 -18.62 30.17
C PRO A 497 -19.52 -19.96 30.86
N SER A 498 -18.40 -20.58 30.54
CA SER A 498 -18.04 -21.91 31.08
C SER A 498 -17.97 -21.96 32.62
N SER A 499 -17.72 -20.82 33.26
CA SER A 499 -17.71 -20.64 34.73
C SER A 499 -19.09 -20.64 35.39
N LEU A 500 -20.16 -20.48 34.61
CA LEU A 500 -21.54 -20.36 35.08
C LEU A 500 -22.49 -21.41 34.45
N LYS A 501 -21.94 -22.39 33.70
CA LYS A 501 -22.71 -23.52 33.16
C LYS A 501 -23.33 -24.31 34.33
N GLY A 502 -24.65 -24.17 34.53
CA GLY A 502 -25.43 -24.89 35.54
C GLY A 502 -25.97 -24.06 36.72
N THR A 503 -25.55 -22.80 36.88
CA THR A 503 -26.05 -21.89 37.93
C THR A 503 -27.01 -20.82 37.41
N ILE A 504 -27.06 -20.61 36.09
CA ILE A 504 -27.96 -19.64 35.45
C ILE A 504 -29.28 -20.35 35.11
N PRO A 505 -30.46 -19.77 35.43
CA PRO A 505 -31.75 -20.30 34.98
C PRO A 505 -31.73 -20.49 33.46
N ALA A 506 -32.26 -21.62 32.96
CA ALA A 506 -32.37 -21.89 31.53
C ALA A 506 -33.09 -20.75 30.76
N ASP A 507 -33.90 -19.97 31.46
CA ASP A 507 -34.63 -18.82 30.96
C ASP A 507 -33.77 -17.58 30.64
N PHE A 508 -32.54 -17.48 31.16
CA PHE A 508 -31.67 -16.32 30.89
C PHE A 508 -31.11 -16.32 29.44
N PHE A 509 -30.99 -17.50 28.82
CA PHE A 509 -30.59 -17.67 27.42
C PHE A 509 -31.75 -18.16 26.53
N ASN A 510 -33.01 -17.96 26.93
CA ASN A 510 -34.21 -18.27 26.12
C ASN A 510 -34.41 -17.23 25.00
N VAL A 511 -33.34 -16.96 24.27
CA VAL A 511 -33.28 -16.02 23.17
C VAL A 511 -33.50 -16.81 21.86
N PRO A 512 -34.36 -16.34 20.92
CA PRO A 512 -34.55 -16.95 19.61
C PRO A 512 -33.23 -17.30 18.92
N ALA A 513 -33.19 -18.40 18.15
CA ALA A 513 -31.96 -18.85 17.48
C ALA A 513 -31.34 -17.78 16.56
N SER A 514 -32.15 -16.88 16.00
CA SER A 514 -31.71 -15.73 15.19
C SER A 514 -30.99 -14.63 15.98
N GLN A 515 -31.11 -14.63 17.31
CA GLN A 515 -30.48 -13.68 18.23
C GLN A 515 -29.34 -14.35 19.03
N ARG A 516 -29.06 -15.63 18.78
CA ARG A 516 -27.86 -16.35 19.28
C ARG A 516 -26.69 -16.30 18.31
N GLU A 517 -26.82 -15.65 17.15
CA GLU A 517 -25.68 -15.48 16.26
C GLU A 517 -24.61 -14.59 16.90
N CYS A 518 -23.34 -14.94 16.73
CA CYS A 518 -22.23 -14.14 17.21
C CYS A 518 -21.13 -13.93 16.15
N VAL A 519 -21.57 -13.66 14.92
CA VAL A 519 -20.67 -13.33 13.80
C VAL A 519 -20.67 -11.82 13.56
N THR A 520 -21.86 -11.24 13.43
CA THR A 520 -22.08 -9.80 13.26
C THR A 520 -21.75 -9.04 14.53
N ASP A 521 -21.41 -7.76 14.41
CA ASP A 521 -21.12 -6.93 15.58
C ASP A 521 -22.36 -6.69 16.44
N ALA A 522 -23.54 -6.59 15.81
CA ALA A 522 -24.81 -6.57 16.51
C ALA A 522 -25.03 -7.86 17.34
N GLY A 523 -24.74 -9.03 16.76
CA GLY A 523 -24.83 -10.31 17.47
C GLY A 523 -23.85 -10.42 18.64
N LYS A 524 -22.59 -9.96 18.45
CA LYS A 524 -21.59 -9.89 19.52
C LYS A 524 -22.01 -8.98 20.66
N ALA A 525 -22.48 -7.77 20.35
CA ALA A 525 -22.93 -6.81 21.36
C ALA A 525 -24.14 -7.34 22.14
N LEU A 526 -25.09 -7.98 21.45
CA LEU A 526 -26.23 -8.63 22.10
C LEU A 526 -25.76 -9.76 23.02
N CYS A 527 -24.85 -10.62 22.57
CA CYS A 527 -24.31 -11.70 23.40
C CYS A 527 -23.59 -11.18 24.65
N ASP A 528 -22.76 -10.15 24.51
CA ASP A 528 -22.01 -9.55 25.61
C ASP A 528 -22.95 -8.86 26.62
N SER A 529 -23.97 -8.12 26.13
CA SER A 529 -25.01 -7.53 26.99
C SER A 529 -25.85 -8.57 27.73
N ALA A 530 -25.97 -9.78 27.19
CA ALA A 530 -26.61 -10.93 27.83
C ALA A 530 -25.64 -11.70 28.76
N GLY A 531 -24.40 -11.24 28.95
CA GLY A 531 -23.39 -11.90 29.77
C GLY A 531 -22.94 -13.27 29.21
N GLY A 532 -23.14 -13.49 27.91
CA GLY A 532 -22.73 -14.68 27.19
C GLY A 532 -21.30 -14.61 26.65
N GLN A 533 -20.77 -15.74 26.22
CA GLN A 533 -19.49 -15.84 25.51
C GLN A 533 -19.73 -16.41 24.12
N CYS A 534 -19.12 -15.78 23.12
CA CYS A 534 -19.22 -16.24 21.74
C CYS A 534 -18.28 -17.40 21.46
N VAL A 535 -18.86 -18.54 21.07
CA VAL A 535 -18.14 -19.75 20.71
C VAL A 535 -18.21 -19.92 19.21
N THR A 536 -17.06 -20.00 18.54
CA THR A 536 -17.00 -20.26 17.10
C THR A 536 -16.98 -21.77 16.86
N GLU A 537 -18.07 -22.30 16.33
CA GLU A 537 -18.19 -23.73 15.96
C GLU A 537 -17.49 -24.02 14.64
N ARG A 538 -17.64 -23.11 13.67
CA ARG A 538 -17.03 -23.20 12.35
C ARG A 538 -16.45 -21.85 11.96
N ASP A 539 -15.14 -21.79 11.76
CA ASP A 539 -14.49 -20.59 11.24
C ASP A 539 -14.53 -20.59 9.69
N GLY A 540 -15.22 -19.60 9.12
CA GLY A 540 -15.35 -19.45 7.67
C GLY A 540 -14.03 -19.17 6.97
N TYR A 541 -12.99 -18.74 7.69
CA TYR A 541 -11.65 -18.50 7.12
C TYR A 541 -11.08 -19.70 6.38
N TYR A 542 -11.22 -20.93 6.92
CA TYR A 542 -10.66 -22.12 6.29
C TYR A 542 -11.41 -22.48 5.00
N ALA A 543 -12.74 -22.32 5.00
CA ALA A 543 -13.55 -22.56 3.81
C ALA A 543 -13.24 -21.51 2.73
N THR A 544 -13.23 -20.22 3.09
CA THR A 544 -12.89 -19.13 2.18
C THR A 544 -11.48 -19.27 1.61
N SER A 545 -10.50 -19.61 2.44
CA SER A 545 -9.11 -19.83 2.01
C SER A 545 -8.99 -21.02 1.07
N SER A 546 -9.65 -22.14 1.38
CA SER A 546 -9.65 -23.32 0.52
C SER A 546 -10.28 -23.05 -0.85
N VAL A 547 -11.40 -22.31 -0.88
CA VAL A 547 -12.06 -21.89 -2.12
C VAL A 547 -11.17 -20.95 -2.93
N CYS A 548 -10.55 -19.95 -2.30
CA CYS A 548 -9.62 -19.04 -2.98
C CYS A 548 -8.47 -19.80 -3.61
N VAL A 549 -7.74 -20.62 -2.83
CA VAL A 549 -6.61 -21.42 -3.31
C VAL A 549 -7.04 -22.38 -4.43
N GLY A 550 -8.17 -23.05 -4.28
CA GLY A 550 -8.73 -23.95 -5.29
C GLY A 550 -9.03 -23.25 -6.61
N ILE A 551 -9.75 -22.11 -6.57
CA ILE A 551 -10.00 -21.27 -7.74
C ILE A 551 -8.69 -20.78 -8.35
N GLY A 552 -7.74 -20.32 -7.52
CA GLY A 552 -6.42 -19.88 -7.95
C GLY A 552 -5.64 -20.95 -8.69
N PHE A 553 -5.65 -22.19 -8.20
CA PHE A 553 -4.99 -23.33 -8.83
C PHE A 553 -5.66 -23.72 -10.15
N ILE A 554 -6.99 -23.80 -10.18
CA ILE A 554 -7.77 -24.11 -11.39
C ILE A 554 -7.51 -23.04 -12.46
N LEU A 555 -7.56 -21.75 -12.10
CA LEU A 555 -7.25 -20.66 -13.01
C LEU A 555 -5.80 -20.70 -13.47
N LEU A 556 -4.85 -21.00 -12.57
CA LEU A 556 -3.43 -21.09 -12.90
C LEU A 556 -3.18 -22.12 -14.00
N VAL A 557 -3.63 -23.35 -13.78
CA VAL A 557 -3.39 -24.48 -14.68
C VAL A 557 -4.26 -24.41 -15.94
N GLY A 558 -5.55 -24.11 -15.77
CA GLY A 558 -6.54 -24.15 -16.86
C GLY A 558 -6.54 -22.94 -17.78
N TYR A 559 -6.15 -21.76 -17.30
CA TYR A 559 -6.25 -20.52 -18.07
C TYR A 559 -4.96 -19.71 -18.12
N ILE A 560 -4.38 -19.37 -16.97
CA ILE A 560 -3.28 -18.42 -16.85
C ILE A 560 -2.01 -18.96 -17.51
N ILE A 561 -1.57 -20.19 -17.22
CA ILE A 561 -0.34 -20.75 -17.83
C ILE A 561 -0.47 -20.82 -19.38
N PRO A 562 -1.53 -21.40 -19.96
CA PRO A 562 -1.72 -21.41 -21.41
C PRO A 562 -1.72 -20.01 -22.03
N VAL A 563 -2.44 -19.06 -21.41
CA VAL A 563 -2.56 -17.70 -21.93
C VAL A 563 -1.24 -16.95 -21.81
N CYS A 564 -0.56 -16.97 -20.66
CA CYS A 564 0.74 -16.31 -20.48
C CYS A 564 1.79 -16.84 -21.45
N ARG A 565 1.87 -18.16 -21.68
CA ARG A 565 2.77 -18.75 -22.68
C ARG A 565 2.47 -18.24 -24.08
N ARG A 566 1.19 -18.18 -24.46
CA ARG A 566 0.76 -17.64 -25.76
C ARG A 566 1.09 -16.15 -25.89
N LEU A 567 0.81 -15.36 -24.86
CA LEU A 567 1.03 -13.91 -24.87
C LEU A 567 2.52 -13.56 -24.94
N GLN A 568 3.37 -14.28 -24.20
CA GLN A 568 4.82 -14.06 -24.23
C GLN A 568 5.46 -14.41 -25.57
N ALA A 569 4.88 -15.34 -26.33
CA ALA A 569 5.37 -15.74 -27.65
C ALA A 569 4.99 -14.76 -28.78
N LEU A 570 4.12 -13.77 -28.51
CA LEU A 570 3.67 -12.83 -29.54
C LEU A 570 4.76 -11.80 -29.88
N PRO A 571 4.96 -11.47 -31.16
CA PRO A 571 5.82 -10.37 -31.56
C PRO A 571 5.32 -9.03 -30.99
N VAL A 572 6.23 -8.14 -30.58
CA VAL A 572 5.91 -6.82 -30.01
C VAL A 572 5.02 -5.99 -30.94
N LYS A 573 5.10 -6.19 -32.27
CA LYS A 573 4.27 -5.49 -33.25
C LYS A 573 2.76 -5.72 -33.04
N GLU A 574 2.35 -6.89 -32.58
CA GLU A 574 0.94 -7.26 -32.32
C GLU A 574 0.34 -6.55 -31.09
N TRP A 575 1.19 -5.91 -30.28
CA TRP A 575 0.79 -5.14 -29.10
C TRP A 575 0.62 -3.64 -29.40
N ARG A 576 0.95 -3.20 -30.61
CA ARG A 576 0.91 -1.78 -31.00
C ARG A 576 -0.38 -1.44 -31.72
N VAL A 577 -0.92 -0.24 -31.44
CA VAL A 577 -2.07 0.30 -32.16
C VAL A 577 -1.56 1.11 -33.34
N ALA A 578 -2.08 0.86 -34.54
CA ALA A 578 -1.77 1.71 -35.69
C ALA A 578 -2.29 3.13 -35.44
N THR A 579 -1.38 4.07 -35.15
CA THR A 579 -1.70 5.50 -35.09
C THR A 579 -1.86 6.03 -36.52
N GLY A 580 -2.70 7.05 -36.72
CA GLY A 580 -3.01 7.58 -38.06
C GLY A 580 -1.77 8.01 -38.85
N ALA A 581 -0.72 8.46 -38.18
CA ALA A 581 0.57 8.81 -38.78
C ALA A 581 1.34 7.58 -39.32
N ALA A 582 1.35 6.46 -38.60
CA ALA A 582 1.99 5.22 -39.04
C ALA A 582 1.22 4.55 -40.20
N ALA A 583 -0.12 4.64 -40.19
CA ALA A 583 -0.95 4.20 -41.31
C ALA A 583 -0.75 5.07 -42.57
N ALA A 584 -0.57 6.38 -42.41
CA ALA A 584 -0.26 7.30 -43.50
C ALA A 584 1.14 7.06 -44.07
N ALA A 585 2.16 6.89 -43.24
CA ALA A 585 3.52 6.56 -43.67
C ALA A 585 3.59 5.19 -44.38
N GLY A 586 2.87 4.18 -43.88
CA GLY A 586 2.74 2.89 -44.55
C GLY A 586 2.00 2.95 -45.89
N ALA A 587 0.98 3.82 -46.00
CA ALA A 587 0.26 4.05 -47.26
C ALA A 587 1.10 4.82 -48.30
N ILE A 588 1.98 5.72 -47.85
CA ILE A 588 2.94 6.43 -48.70
C ILE A 588 4.01 5.46 -49.21
N ALA A 589 4.62 4.66 -48.32
CA ALA A 589 5.60 3.65 -48.70
C ALA A 589 5.01 2.56 -49.63
N ALA A 590 3.74 2.17 -49.42
CA ALA A 590 3.04 1.24 -50.31
C ALA A 590 2.65 1.86 -51.67
N LYS A 591 2.57 3.18 -51.77
CA LYS A 591 2.40 3.90 -53.03
C LYS A 591 3.71 4.07 -53.78
N GLU A 592 4.80 4.37 -53.09
CA GLU A 592 6.14 4.50 -53.68
C GLU A 592 6.70 3.14 -54.13
N GLY A 593 6.44 2.06 -53.39
CA GLY A 593 6.82 0.70 -53.79
C GLY A 593 6.02 0.11 -54.96
N LYS A 594 4.97 0.78 -55.43
CA LYS A 594 4.23 0.43 -56.66
C LYS A 594 4.59 1.31 -57.87
N ALA A 595 5.45 2.30 -57.66
CA ALA A 595 5.92 3.22 -58.70
C ALA A 595 7.34 2.91 -59.22
N ASN A 596 7.95 1.81 -58.77
CA ASN A 596 9.21 1.26 -59.28
C ASN A 596 8.99 -0.07 -60.00
#